data_AF-A0AAW7JLG9-F1
#
_entry.id   AF-A0AAW7JLG9-F1
#
_cell.length_a   1.000
_cell.length_b   1.000
_cell.length_c   1.000
_cell.angle_alpha   90.00
_cell.angle_beta   90.00
_cell.angle_gamma   90.00
#
_symmetry.space_group_name_H-M   'P 1'
#
loop_
_entity.id
_entity.type
_entity.pdbx_description
1 polymer ?
#
loop_
_entity_poly.entity_id
_entity_poly.type
_entity_poly.pdbx_seq_one_letter_code
_entity_poly.pdbx_strand_id
1 'polypeptide(L)'
;MQQNRFIPSLEFTDALGESMSKPMQFSGRSRRSEYWWTMLAISVVESFAVPFVFFFIPTRFIVTPIIFLLFEFSKVPLTFRRLHDTGRSGWWYGTFLLLPVLFLMLILFQSCYSCVADAVYGAAGSMHAHDSLHSSLRNGSVFITVTVGILLFYIVAPVYTIVLIVMLCQDSQPFCNRYGPSPKYIEQEEMRQ
;
A
#
# COMPACT_ATOMS: atom_id res chain seq x y z
N MET A 1 7.25 -39.34 7.97
CA MET A 1 7.43 -37.96 7.51
C MET A 1 6.47 -37.77 6.34
N GLN A 2 5.47 -36.90 6.44
CA GLN A 2 4.53 -36.66 5.34
C GLN A 2 5.31 -36.11 4.13
N GLN A 3 5.26 -36.82 3.00
CA GLN A 3 6.01 -36.47 1.80
C GLN A 3 5.12 -35.59 0.91
N ASN A 4 5.22 -34.27 1.06
CA ASN A 4 4.41 -33.34 0.27
C ASN A 4 4.86 -33.33 -1.20
N ARG A 5 3.90 -33.44 -2.13
CA ARG A 5 4.16 -33.24 -3.57
C ARG A 5 4.15 -31.75 -3.87
N PHE A 6 5.15 -31.27 -4.61
CA PHE A 6 5.27 -29.87 -5.04
C PHE A 6 4.46 -29.62 -6.31
N ILE A 7 3.64 -28.55 -6.30
CA ILE A 7 3.00 -28.04 -7.51
C ILE A 7 4.00 -27.11 -8.23
N PRO A 8 4.29 -27.32 -9.53
CA PRO A 8 5.21 -26.47 -10.29
C PRO A 8 4.83 -24.99 -10.21
N SER A 9 5.80 -24.09 -10.35
CA SER A 9 5.55 -22.64 -10.40
C SER A 9 4.63 -22.28 -11.55
N LEU A 10 3.76 -21.30 -11.32
CA LEU A 10 2.92 -20.74 -12.39
C LEU A 10 3.81 -20.03 -13.41
N GLU A 11 3.48 -20.22 -14.69
CA GLU A 11 4.00 -19.39 -15.76
C GLU A 11 3.37 -17.99 -15.69
N PHE A 12 3.92 -17.05 -16.47
CA PHE A 12 3.49 -15.66 -16.44
C PHE A 12 1.99 -15.49 -16.74
N THR A 13 1.49 -16.13 -17.80
CA THR A 13 0.07 -16.04 -18.21
C THR A 13 -0.85 -16.68 -17.18
N ASP A 14 -0.46 -17.83 -16.62
CA ASP A 14 -1.23 -18.53 -15.61
C ASP A 14 -1.32 -17.72 -14.31
N ALA A 15 -0.21 -17.10 -13.91
CA ALA A 15 -0.16 -16.21 -12.75
C ALA A 15 -1.11 -15.01 -12.90
N LEU A 16 -1.15 -14.40 -14.08
CA LEU A 16 -2.06 -13.29 -14.36
C LEU A 16 -3.52 -13.76 -14.40
N GLY A 17 -3.80 -14.87 -15.10
CA GLY A 17 -5.15 -15.45 -15.15
C GLY A 17 -5.68 -15.78 -13.75
N GLU A 18 -4.84 -16.38 -12.91
CA GLU A 18 -5.16 -16.72 -11.53
C GLU A 18 -5.35 -15.47 -10.64
N SER A 19 -4.55 -14.42 -10.82
CA SER A 19 -4.76 -13.19 -10.07
C SER A 19 -6.04 -12.46 -10.50
N MET A 20 -6.33 -12.43 -11.80
CA MET A 20 -7.49 -11.73 -12.37
C MET A 20 -8.81 -12.45 -12.10
N SER A 21 -8.80 -13.76 -11.86
CA SER A 21 -10.00 -14.51 -11.44
C SER A 21 -10.43 -14.18 -10.01
N LYS A 22 -9.55 -13.58 -9.20
CA LYS A 22 -9.75 -13.27 -7.78
C LYS A 22 -9.48 -11.78 -7.46
N PRO A 23 -10.12 -10.82 -8.17
CA PRO A 23 -9.74 -9.41 -8.12
C PRO A 23 -10.11 -8.73 -6.80
N MET A 24 -11.10 -9.24 -6.07
CA MET A 24 -11.60 -8.69 -4.79
C MET A 24 -11.66 -9.75 -3.68
N GLN A 25 -10.94 -10.87 -3.84
CA GLN A 25 -10.90 -11.92 -2.85
C GLN A 25 -9.74 -11.69 -1.87
N PHE A 26 -10.08 -11.25 -0.65
CA PHE A 26 -9.10 -10.98 0.42
C PHE A 26 -8.75 -12.23 1.24
N SER A 27 -9.60 -13.26 1.23
CA SER A 27 -9.39 -14.53 1.92
C SER A 27 -8.68 -15.55 1.02
N GLY A 28 -8.09 -16.57 1.64
CA GLY A 28 -7.29 -17.56 0.92
C GLY A 28 -5.82 -17.19 0.88
N ARG A 29 -5.08 -17.89 0.03
CA ARG A 29 -3.62 -17.85 -0.06
C ARG A 29 -3.18 -17.68 -1.50
N SER A 30 -2.07 -16.96 -1.68
CA SER A 30 -1.41 -16.78 -2.97
C SER A 30 0.04 -17.20 -2.89
N ARG A 31 0.47 -17.97 -3.89
CA ARG A 31 1.86 -18.41 -3.99
C ARG A 31 2.76 -17.31 -4.55
N ARG A 32 4.07 -17.47 -4.37
CA ARG A 32 5.08 -16.49 -4.83
C ARG A 32 5.01 -16.18 -6.32
N SER A 33 4.83 -17.19 -7.18
CA SER A 33 4.76 -16.99 -8.63
C SER A 33 3.52 -16.20 -9.06
N GLU A 34 2.36 -16.45 -8.44
CA GLU A 34 1.12 -15.66 -8.67
C GLU A 34 1.36 -14.18 -8.30
N TYR A 35 1.97 -13.95 -7.14
CA TYR A 35 2.24 -12.62 -6.63
C TYR A 35 3.26 -11.84 -7.47
N TRP A 36 4.47 -12.39 -7.65
CA TRP A 36 5.58 -11.64 -8.25
C TRP A 36 5.42 -11.41 -9.75
N TRP A 37 4.82 -12.35 -10.50
CA TRP A 37 4.52 -12.11 -11.92
C TRP A 37 3.45 -11.02 -12.09
N THR A 38 2.41 -11.04 -11.26
CA THR A 38 1.38 -10.00 -11.29
C THR A 38 1.94 -8.65 -10.88
N MET A 39 2.74 -8.58 -9.81
CA MET A 39 3.39 -7.34 -9.40
C MET A 39 4.31 -6.80 -10.49
N LEU A 40 5.10 -7.66 -11.14
CA LEU A 40 5.95 -7.25 -12.27
C LEU A 40 5.12 -6.67 -13.41
N ALA A 41 4.04 -7.35 -13.82
CA ALA A 41 3.16 -6.86 -14.89
C ALA A 41 2.57 -5.49 -14.55
N ILE A 42 2.05 -5.33 -13.32
CA ILE A 42 1.51 -4.05 -12.85
C ILE A 42 2.61 -2.98 -12.84
N SER A 43 3.79 -3.27 -12.31
CA SER A 43 4.90 -2.31 -12.26
C SER A 43 5.38 -1.87 -13.65
N VAL A 44 5.39 -2.77 -14.64
CA VAL A 44 5.71 -2.42 -16.03
C VAL A 44 4.65 -1.49 -16.60
N VAL A 45 3.36 -1.79 -16.41
CA VAL A 45 2.27 -0.93 -16.89
C VAL A 45 2.30 0.45 -16.21
N GLU A 46 2.51 0.49 -14.90
CA GLU A 46 2.65 1.73 -14.13
C GLU A 46 3.87 2.56 -14.55
N SER A 47 4.99 1.90 -14.91
CA SER A 47 6.23 2.61 -15.29
C SER A 47 6.22 3.14 -16.73
N PHE A 48 5.50 2.48 -17.65
CA PHE A 48 5.57 2.81 -19.08
C PHE A 48 4.24 3.30 -19.66
N ALA A 49 3.13 2.59 -19.40
CA ALA A 49 1.85 2.92 -20.01
C ALA A 49 1.16 4.11 -19.33
N VAL A 50 1.22 4.19 -18.00
CA VAL A 50 0.58 5.29 -17.24
C VAL A 50 1.21 6.66 -17.57
N PRO A 51 2.55 6.82 -17.62
CA PRO A 51 3.17 8.07 -18.05
C PRO A 51 2.82 8.42 -19.50
N PHE A 52 2.77 7.43 -20.39
CA PHE A 52 2.35 7.66 -21.77
C PHE A 52 0.94 8.26 -21.82
N VAL A 53 -0.02 7.68 -21.10
CA VAL A 53 -1.39 8.24 -20.99
C VAL A 53 -1.34 9.66 -20.43
N PHE A 54 -0.55 9.90 -19.39
CA PHE A 54 -0.44 11.21 -18.76
C PHE A 54 0.12 12.27 -19.70
N PHE A 55 1.15 11.97 -20.49
CA PHE A 55 1.77 12.99 -21.35
C PHE A 55 0.99 13.27 -22.63
N PHE A 56 0.29 12.27 -23.18
CA PHE A 56 -0.25 12.35 -24.54
C PHE A 56 -1.78 12.41 -24.65
N ILE A 57 -2.54 12.17 -23.57
CA ILE A 57 -4.02 12.18 -23.62
C ILE A 57 -4.60 13.51 -23.07
N PRO A 58 -5.50 14.22 -23.79
CA PRO A 58 -6.10 15.47 -23.31
C PRO A 58 -6.84 15.36 -21.97
N THR A 59 -7.46 14.22 -21.69
CA THR A 59 -8.21 13.93 -20.45
C THR A 59 -7.34 13.36 -19.31
N ARG A 60 -6.01 13.46 -19.42
CA ARG A 60 -5.01 12.91 -18.47
C ARG A 60 -5.33 13.11 -16.99
N PHE A 61 -5.79 14.30 -16.59
CA PHE A 61 -6.04 14.63 -15.19
C PHE A 61 -7.22 13.85 -14.58
N ILE A 62 -8.09 13.28 -15.42
CA ILE A 62 -9.19 12.41 -15.01
C ILE A 62 -8.80 10.94 -15.20
N VAL A 63 -8.24 10.59 -16.37
CA VAL A 63 -7.99 9.20 -16.74
C VAL A 63 -6.81 8.58 -15.96
N THR A 64 -5.70 9.29 -15.81
CA THR A 64 -4.51 8.80 -15.11
C THR A 64 -4.78 8.38 -13.66
N PRO A 65 -5.43 9.20 -12.80
CA PRO A 65 -5.69 8.79 -11.42
C PRO A 65 -6.65 7.60 -11.33
N ILE A 66 -7.62 7.48 -12.25
CA ILE A 66 -8.52 6.32 -12.29
C ILE A 66 -7.74 5.04 -12.59
N ILE A 67 -6.86 5.05 -13.59
CA ILE A 67 -6.02 3.90 -13.95
C ILE A 67 -5.13 3.52 -12.76
N PHE A 68 -4.48 4.50 -12.13
CA PHE A 68 -3.64 4.28 -10.96
C PHE A 68 -4.42 3.61 -9.82
N LEU A 69 -5.61 4.14 -9.49
CA LEU A 69 -6.46 3.56 -8.46
C LEU A 69 -6.87 2.12 -8.79
N LEU A 70 -7.23 1.82 -10.04
CA LEU A 70 -7.59 0.45 -10.45
C LEU A 70 -6.44 -0.55 -10.22
N PHE A 71 -5.20 -0.16 -10.52
CA PHE A 71 -4.03 -1.00 -10.23
C PHE A 71 -3.75 -1.14 -8.74
N GLU A 72 -3.84 -0.05 -7.97
CA GLU A 72 -3.71 -0.11 -6.52
C GLU A 72 -4.75 -1.05 -5.89
N PHE A 73 -6.02 -0.91 -6.29
CA PHE A 73 -7.09 -1.81 -5.84
C PHE A 73 -6.83 -3.27 -6.19
N SER A 74 -6.24 -3.54 -7.36
CA SER A 74 -5.89 -4.91 -7.77
C SER A 74 -4.74 -5.50 -6.93
N LYS A 75 -3.80 -4.67 -6.47
CA LYS A 75 -2.65 -5.10 -5.64
C LYS A 75 -3.08 -5.48 -4.22
N VAL A 76 -4.08 -4.83 -3.63
CA VAL A 76 -4.43 -5.03 -2.20
C VAL A 76 -4.86 -6.47 -1.88
N PRO A 77 -5.87 -7.08 -2.55
CA PRO A 77 -6.34 -8.42 -2.20
C PRO A 77 -5.26 -9.48 -2.44
N LEU A 78 -4.48 -9.33 -3.52
CA LEU A 78 -3.36 -10.22 -3.83
C LEU A 78 -2.28 -10.17 -2.74
N THR A 79 -1.94 -8.97 -2.26
CA THR A 79 -0.95 -8.79 -1.18
C THR A 79 -1.44 -9.36 0.14
N PHE A 80 -2.73 -9.21 0.45
CA PHE A 80 -3.36 -9.84 1.62
C PHE A 80 -3.23 -11.37 1.55
N ARG A 81 -3.65 -11.98 0.43
CA ARG A 81 -3.53 -13.44 0.22
C ARG A 81 -2.09 -13.92 0.26
N ARG A 82 -1.13 -13.10 -0.21
CA ARG A 82 0.28 -13.45 -0.15
C ARG A 82 0.83 -13.42 1.28
N LEU A 83 0.45 -12.44 2.09
CA LEU A 83 0.80 -12.41 3.52
C LEU A 83 0.17 -13.59 4.28
N HIS A 84 -1.09 -13.91 3.98
CA HIS A 84 -1.80 -15.07 4.53
C HIS A 84 -1.08 -16.39 4.24
N ASP A 85 -0.46 -16.51 3.07
CA ASP A 85 0.30 -17.72 2.70
C ASP A 85 1.53 -17.99 3.58
N THR A 86 2.06 -16.95 4.21
CA THR A 86 3.15 -17.04 5.20
C THR A 86 2.65 -17.06 6.65
N GLY A 87 1.33 -17.18 6.85
CA GLY A 87 0.68 -17.17 8.17
C GLY A 87 0.55 -15.79 8.81
N ARG A 88 0.85 -14.71 8.08
CA ARG A 88 0.79 -13.33 8.58
C ARG A 88 -0.57 -12.71 8.30
N SER A 89 -0.97 -11.71 9.07
CA SER A 89 -2.19 -10.93 8.82
C SER A 89 -2.03 -10.02 7.61
N GLY A 90 -3.02 -9.93 6.71
CA GLY A 90 -3.05 -8.94 5.63
C GLY A 90 -2.95 -7.49 6.13
N TRP A 91 -3.31 -7.24 7.40
CA TRP A 91 -3.19 -5.92 8.04
C TRP A 91 -1.75 -5.42 8.18
N TRP A 92 -0.72 -6.25 8.00
CA TRP A 92 0.65 -5.76 7.80
C TRP A 92 0.72 -4.81 6.59
N TYR A 93 0.07 -5.17 5.48
CA TYR A 93 -0.07 -4.26 4.33
C TYR A 93 -1.13 -3.17 4.57
N GLY A 94 -2.24 -3.51 5.22
CA GLY A 94 -3.30 -2.54 5.55
C GLY A 94 -2.79 -1.35 6.38
N THR A 95 -1.96 -1.58 7.39
CA THR A 95 -1.35 -0.51 8.20
C THR A 95 -0.36 0.34 7.39
N PHE A 96 0.37 -0.27 6.46
CA PHE A 96 1.22 0.47 5.52
C PHE A 96 0.40 1.43 4.64
N LEU A 97 -0.77 0.99 4.15
CA LEU A 97 -1.69 1.85 3.39
C LEU A 97 -2.28 3.00 4.22
N LEU A 98 -2.41 2.84 5.53
CA LEU A 98 -2.92 3.89 6.43
C LEU A 98 -1.87 4.96 6.77
N LEU A 99 -0.57 4.67 6.64
CA LEU A 99 0.51 5.65 6.91
C LEU A 99 0.37 6.95 6.11
N PRO A 100 0.20 6.94 4.76
CA PRO A 100 0.01 8.17 4.01
C PRO A 100 -1.30 8.90 4.37
N VAL A 101 -2.35 8.17 4.75
CA VAL A 101 -3.62 8.77 5.21
C VAL A 101 -3.42 9.50 6.54
N LEU A 102 -2.69 8.89 7.49
CA LEU A 102 -2.35 9.53 8.76
C LEU A 102 -1.50 10.78 8.54
N PHE A 103 -0.53 10.72 7.64
CA PHE A 103 0.31 11.86 7.27
C PHE A 103 -0.51 12.99 6.64
N LEU A 104 -1.45 12.67 5.74
CA LEU A 104 -2.39 13.64 5.18
C LEU A 104 -3.28 14.26 6.26
N MET A 105 -3.82 13.47 7.18
CA MET A 105 -4.65 13.96 8.28
C MET A 105 -3.90 14.95 9.18
N LEU A 106 -2.61 14.72 9.43
CA LEU A 106 -1.75 15.63 10.19
C LEU A 106 -1.55 16.97 9.46
N ILE A 107 -1.36 16.95 8.14
CA ILE A 107 -1.28 18.16 7.31
C ILE A 107 -2.61 18.93 7.33
N LEU A 108 -3.74 18.22 7.19
CA LEU A 108 -5.07 18.83 7.21
C LEU A 108 -5.39 19.44 8.58
N PHE A 109 -5.02 18.75 9.66
CA PHE A 109 -5.16 19.26 11.01
C PHE A 109 -4.35 20.54 11.23
N GLN A 110 -3.08 20.57 10.80
CA GLN A 110 -2.24 21.77 10.87
C GLN A 110 -2.81 22.93 10.03
N SER A 111 -3.35 22.61 8.85
CA SER A 111 -4.00 23.60 7.97
C SER A 111 -5.25 24.20 8.62
N CYS A 112 -6.06 23.36 9.26
CA CYS A 112 -7.23 23.76 10.03
C CYS A 112 -6.85 24.63 11.24
N TYR A 113 -5.85 24.22 12.03
CA TYR A 113 -5.35 25.02 13.14
C TYR A 113 -4.90 26.42 12.69
N SER A 114 -4.21 26.49 11.55
CA SER A 114 -3.72 27.75 11.00
C SER A 114 -4.86 28.67 10.54
N CYS A 115 -5.90 28.14 9.89
CA CYS A 115 -7.04 28.95 9.46
C CYS A 115 -7.91 29.46 10.63
N VAL A 116 -8.09 28.64 11.67
CA VAL A 116 -8.82 29.03 12.88
C VAL A 116 -8.05 30.11 13.66
N ALA A 117 -6.73 29.95 13.81
CA ALA A 117 -5.90 30.94 14.45
C ALA A 117 -6.05 32.30 13.75
N ASP A 118 -5.88 32.36 12.44
CA ASP A 118 -5.99 33.61 11.66
C ASP A 118 -7.39 34.26 11.79
N ALA A 119 -8.46 33.47 11.82
CA ALA A 119 -9.81 33.98 12.04
C ALA A 119 -10.01 34.57 13.45
N VAL A 120 -9.49 33.91 14.49
CA VAL A 120 -9.61 34.37 15.88
C VAL A 120 -8.80 35.65 16.11
N TYR A 121 -7.53 35.68 15.67
CA TYR A 121 -6.69 36.87 15.81
C TYR A 121 -7.17 38.04 14.96
N GLY A 122 -7.72 37.77 13.76
CA GLY A 122 -8.32 38.79 12.91
C GLY A 122 -9.58 39.42 13.52
N ALA A 123 -10.40 38.64 14.23
CA ALA A 123 -11.61 39.14 14.90
C ALA A 123 -11.31 39.93 16.19
N ALA A 124 -10.18 39.66 16.86
CA ALA A 124 -9.80 40.29 18.12
C ALA A 124 -9.32 41.75 17.99
N GLY A 125 -9.19 42.30 16.78
CA GLY A 125 -8.94 43.73 16.55
C GLY A 125 -7.62 44.28 17.10
N SER A 126 -6.58 43.44 17.25
CA SER A 126 -5.35 43.83 17.96
C SER A 126 -4.20 44.27 17.04
N MET A 127 -3.86 45.55 17.17
CA MET A 127 -2.57 46.26 17.02
C MET A 127 -1.32 45.52 16.50
N HIS A 128 -0.76 46.12 15.45
CA HIS A 128 0.48 45.87 14.66
C HIS A 128 1.80 45.44 15.35
N ALA A 129 1.86 45.27 16.68
CA ALA A 129 3.11 44.94 17.39
C ALA A 129 3.27 43.46 17.77
N HIS A 130 2.17 42.71 17.92
CA HIS A 130 2.19 41.26 18.24
C HIS A 130 2.06 40.34 17.00
N ASP A 131 1.79 40.93 15.83
CA ASP A 131 1.57 40.21 14.56
C ASP A 131 2.83 39.52 14.03
N SER A 132 4.01 40.10 14.26
CA SER A 132 5.28 39.54 13.78
C SER A 132 5.69 38.28 14.53
N LEU A 133 5.45 38.23 15.85
CA LEU A 133 5.73 37.04 16.66
C LEU A 133 4.72 35.92 16.33
N HIS A 134 3.43 36.23 16.23
CA HIS A 134 2.41 35.22 15.91
C HIS A 134 2.61 34.62 14.51
N SER A 135 2.86 35.46 13.49
CA SER A 135 3.15 34.98 12.13
C SER A 135 4.45 34.17 12.06
N SER A 136 5.49 34.56 12.79
CA SER A 136 6.76 33.81 12.87
C SER A 136 6.59 32.47 13.58
N LEU A 137 5.84 32.42 14.69
CA LEU A 137 5.53 31.17 15.40
C LEU A 137 4.67 30.23 14.56
N ARG A 138 3.66 30.76 13.84
CA ARG A 138 2.81 29.99 12.93
C ARG A 138 3.65 29.38 11.80
N ASN A 139 4.44 30.20 11.11
CA ASN A 139 5.32 29.74 10.03
C ASN A 139 6.35 28.73 10.54
N GLY A 140 6.90 28.95 11.73
CA GLY A 140 7.79 28.02 12.42
C GLY A 140 7.11 26.68 12.72
N SER A 141 5.89 26.69 13.25
CA SER A 141 5.15 25.46 13.55
C SER A 141 4.81 24.67 12.29
N VAL A 142 4.40 25.33 11.20
CA VAL A 142 4.12 24.67 9.92
C VAL A 142 5.40 24.06 9.37
N PHE A 143 6.50 24.81 9.40
CA PHE A 143 7.79 24.33 8.94
C PHE A 143 8.25 23.10 9.74
N ILE A 144 8.14 23.12 11.07
CA ILE A 144 8.51 21.99 11.93
C ILE A 144 7.62 20.78 11.65
N THR A 145 6.29 20.94 11.67
CA THR A 145 5.33 19.84 11.48
C THR A 145 5.52 19.17 10.11
N VAL A 146 5.66 19.97 9.05
CA VAL A 146 5.86 19.44 7.70
C VAL A 146 7.23 18.77 7.58
N THR A 147 8.31 19.43 8.03
CA THR A 147 9.66 18.89 7.88
C THR A 147 9.85 17.62 8.70
N VAL A 148 9.44 17.60 9.97
CA VAL A 148 9.53 16.42 10.83
C VAL A 148 8.64 15.30 10.31
N GLY A 149 7.40 15.60 9.94
CA GLY A 149 6.48 14.61 9.39
C GLY A 149 6.99 13.98 8.10
N ILE A 150 7.54 14.80 7.19
CA ILE A 150 8.15 14.33 5.93
C ILE A 150 9.36 13.45 6.21
N LEU A 151 10.28 13.87 7.09
CA LEU A 151 11.48 13.09 7.41
C LEU A 151 11.11 11.76 8.07
N LEU A 152 10.18 11.77 9.02
CA LEU A 152 9.68 10.53 9.64
C LEU A 152 9.02 9.62 8.62
N PHE A 153 8.19 10.16 7.72
CA PHE A 153 7.57 9.36 6.66
C PHE A 153 8.61 8.74 5.72
N TYR A 154 9.60 9.52 5.26
CA TYR A 154 10.68 9.03 4.39
C TYR A 154 11.67 8.08 5.09
N ILE A 155 11.66 7.97 6.41
CA ILE A 155 12.46 6.98 7.14
C ILE A 155 11.61 5.74 7.46
N VAL A 156 10.42 5.94 8.05
CA VAL A 156 9.54 4.87 8.50
C VAL A 156 8.97 4.09 7.31
N ALA A 157 8.50 4.77 6.26
CA ALA A 157 7.88 4.09 5.13
C ALA A 157 8.87 3.15 4.41
N PRO A 158 10.12 3.56 4.05
CA PRO A 158 11.06 2.65 3.41
C PRO A 158 11.48 1.47 4.29
N VAL A 159 11.72 1.71 5.58
CA VAL A 159 12.02 0.62 6.53
C VAL A 159 10.86 -0.37 6.55
N TYR A 160 9.62 0.12 6.61
CA TYR A 160 8.46 -0.75 6.62
C TYR A 160 8.25 -1.47 5.29
N THR A 161 8.53 -0.82 4.16
CA THR A 161 8.54 -1.44 2.83
C THR A 161 9.55 -2.58 2.75
N ILE A 162 10.77 -2.41 3.28
CA ILE A 162 11.78 -3.48 3.33
C ILE A 162 11.26 -4.66 4.14
N VAL A 163 10.67 -4.40 5.32
CA VAL A 163 10.05 -5.45 6.15
C VAL A 163 8.96 -6.20 5.38
N LEU A 164 8.08 -5.49 4.68
CA LEU A 164 7.04 -6.09 3.85
C LEU A 164 7.62 -6.91 2.69
N ILE A 165 8.61 -6.39 1.97
CA ILE A 165 9.28 -7.13 0.88
C ILE A 165 9.86 -8.44 1.41
N VAL A 166 10.55 -8.41 2.56
CA VAL A 166 11.09 -9.62 3.19
C VAL A 166 9.96 -10.61 3.49
N MET A 167 8.85 -10.16 4.07
CA MET A 167 7.68 -11.02 4.33
C MET A 167 7.08 -11.60 3.03
N LEU A 168 7.01 -10.80 1.96
CA LEU A 168 6.44 -11.21 0.67
C LEU A 168 7.36 -12.14 -0.13
N CYS A 169 8.66 -12.17 0.19
CA CYS A 169 9.65 -13.08 -0.39
C CYS A 169 9.72 -14.47 0.29
N GLN A 170 9.24 -14.59 1.54
CA GLN A 170 9.29 -15.85 2.33
C GLN A 170 8.55 -17.00 1.64
N ASP A 171 8.96 -18.25 1.84
CA ASP A 171 8.27 -19.37 1.16
C ASP A 171 6.85 -19.62 1.72
N SER A 172 6.02 -20.27 0.92
CA SER A 172 4.67 -20.69 1.33
C SER A 172 4.73 -21.69 2.48
N GLN A 173 3.82 -21.59 3.44
CA GLN A 173 3.73 -22.60 4.50
C GLN A 173 3.33 -23.98 3.91
N PRO A 174 3.99 -25.08 4.33
CA PRO A 174 3.81 -26.40 3.72
C PRO A 174 2.47 -27.06 4.01
N PHE A 175 1.82 -26.70 5.09
CA PHE A 175 0.54 -27.27 5.51
C PHE A 175 -0.58 -26.24 5.40
N CYS A 176 -1.81 -26.69 5.63
CA CYS A 176 -2.93 -25.78 5.84
C CYS A 176 -2.64 -24.82 7.01
N ASN A 177 -3.09 -23.58 6.86
CA ASN A 177 -3.09 -22.61 7.94
C ASN A 177 -4.50 -22.03 8.09
N ARG A 178 -4.70 -21.09 9.01
CA ARG A 178 -6.02 -20.46 9.26
C ARG A 178 -6.66 -19.80 8.03
N TYR A 179 -5.90 -19.57 6.96
CA TYR A 179 -6.35 -18.94 5.73
C TYR A 179 -6.64 -19.96 4.61
N GLY A 180 -6.44 -21.25 4.84
CA GLY A 180 -6.76 -22.32 3.91
C GLY A 180 -5.59 -23.24 3.53
N PRO A 181 -5.82 -24.15 2.57
CA PRO A 181 -4.84 -25.12 2.12
C PRO A 181 -3.66 -24.45 1.40
N SER A 182 -2.52 -25.14 1.36
CA SER A 182 -1.32 -24.58 0.75
C SER A 182 -1.43 -24.53 -0.78
N PRO A 183 -1.17 -23.38 -1.43
CA PRO A 183 -1.20 -23.28 -2.90
C PRO A 183 0.01 -23.92 -3.58
N LYS A 184 0.98 -24.44 -2.79
CA LYS A 184 2.26 -24.98 -3.28
C LYS A 184 2.44 -26.47 -2.96
N TYR A 185 1.84 -26.94 -1.87
CA TYR A 185 2.06 -28.28 -1.33
C TYR A 185 0.72 -29.01 -1.21
N ILE A 186 0.63 -30.21 -1.78
CA ILE A 186 -0.54 -31.08 -1.67
C ILE A 186 -0.23 -32.16 -0.62
N GLU A 187 -1.13 -32.34 0.36
CA GLU A 187 -1.04 -33.42 1.33
C GLU A 187 -1.46 -34.74 0.69
N GLN A 188 -0.69 -35.83 0.89
CA GLN A 188 -1.01 -37.13 0.28
C GLN A 188 -2.30 -37.77 0.82
N GLU A 189 -2.77 -37.34 1.99
CA GLU A 189 -4.02 -37.82 2.60
C GLU A 189 -5.25 -37.35 1.81
N GLU A 190 -5.23 -36.12 1.27
CA GLU A 190 -6.32 -35.55 0.45
C GLU A 190 -6.47 -36.26 -0.90
N MET A 191 -5.43 -36.93 -1.40
CA MET A 191 -5.50 -37.69 -2.66
C MET A 191 -5.98 -39.14 -2.48
N ARG A 192 -6.16 -39.61 -1.24
CA ARG A 192 -6.69 -40.96 -0.94
C ARG A 192 -8.20 -41.00 -0.74
N GLN A 193 -8.85 -39.83 -0.79
CA GLN A 193 -10.31 -39.65 -0.77
C GLN A 193 -10.80 -39.33 -2.18
#